data_AF-Q5YEV9-F1
#
_entry.id   AF-Q5YEV9-F1
#
_cell.length_a   1.000
_cell.length_b   1.000
_cell.length_c   1.000
_cell.angle_alpha   90.00
_cell.angle_beta   90.00
_cell.angle_gamma   90.00
#
_symmetry.space_group_name_H-M   'P 1'
#
loop_
_entity.id
_entity.type
_entity.pdbx_description
1 polymer ?
#
loop_
_entity_poly.entity_id
_entity_poly.type
_entity_poly.pdbx_seq_one_letter_code
_entity_poly.pdbx_strand_id
1 'polypeptide(L)'
;AAVPSGASTGIYEALELRDNDKSRYLGKGVQQAIKNINEIIAPKLIGLDCREQKKIDNMMVQELDGSKTEWGWSKSKLGANAILAISMAICRAGAAANKTSLYKYVAQLAGKNTEKMILPVPCLNVINGGSHAGNKLSFQEFMIVPVGAPSFKEAMRYGAEVYHTLKSEIKKKYGIDATNVGDEGGFAPNILNAHEALDLLVASIKKAGYENK
;
A
#
# COMPACT_ATOMS: atom_id res chain seq x y z
N ALA A 1 12.21 -7.91 4.33
CA ALA A 1 10.97 -7.20 3.93
C ALA A 1 11.35 -5.79 3.48
N ALA A 2 10.47 -5.07 2.78
CA ALA A 2 10.66 -3.66 2.45
C ALA A 2 9.46 -2.88 3.00
N VAL A 3 9.66 -1.60 3.28
CA VAL A 3 8.63 -0.72 3.85
C VAL A 3 8.20 0.30 2.80
N PRO A 4 6.87 0.45 2.55
CA PRO A 4 6.37 1.47 1.64
C PRO A 4 6.46 2.87 2.26
N SER A 5 6.35 3.89 1.40
CA SER A 5 6.26 5.30 1.78
C SER A 5 5.00 5.89 1.16
N GLY A 6 4.21 6.63 1.95
CA GLY A 6 3.08 7.40 1.44
C GLY A 6 3.52 8.76 0.89
N ALA A 7 2.75 9.31 -0.06
CA ALA A 7 2.90 10.69 -0.53
C ALA A 7 2.01 11.66 0.28
N SER A 8 0.80 11.22 0.63
CA SER A 8 -0.17 11.95 1.44
C SER A 8 -0.14 11.46 2.90
N THR A 9 0.89 11.85 3.67
CA THR A 9 1.06 11.42 5.07
C THR A 9 0.15 12.18 6.01
N GLY A 10 -0.68 11.48 6.78
CA GLY A 10 -1.51 12.06 7.83
C GLY A 10 -0.70 12.49 9.07
N ILE A 11 -1.14 13.56 9.73
CA ILE A 11 -0.48 14.12 10.93
C ILE A 11 -0.45 13.17 12.14
N TYR A 12 -1.27 12.12 12.13
CA TYR A 12 -1.38 11.13 13.21
C TYR A 12 -0.67 9.81 12.88
N GLU A 13 0.02 9.73 11.75
CA GLU A 13 0.76 8.53 11.37
C GLU A 13 1.97 8.31 12.29
N ALA A 14 2.37 7.04 12.42
CA ALA A 14 3.66 6.74 13.03
C ALA A 14 4.78 7.30 12.14
N LEU A 15 5.82 7.85 12.76
CA LEU A 15 6.81 8.67 12.05
C LEU A 15 7.71 7.82 11.15
N GLU A 16 7.68 8.08 9.84
CA GLU A 16 8.73 7.62 8.94
C GLU A 16 10.01 8.45 9.17
N LEU A 17 11.11 7.80 9.56
CA LEU A 17 12.37 8.49 9.83
C LEU A 17 13.16 8.71 8.54
N ARG A 18 13.39 9.99 8.21
CA ARG A 18 14.20 10.47 7.08
C ARG A 18 15.45 11.20 7.57
N ASP A 19 16.54 11.11 6.81
CA ASP A 19 17.83 11.71 7.14
C ASP A 19 17.81 13.25 7.06
N ASN A 20 16.93 13.84 6.23
CA ASN A 20 16.80 15.29 5.98
C ASN A 20 18.09 15.98 5.48
N ASP A 21 19.10 15.21 5.07
CA ASP A 21 20.30 15.71 4.41
C ASP A 21 20.01 16.09 2.95
N LYS A 22 19.89 17.40 2.69
CA LYS A 22 19.59 17.93 1.35
C LYS A 22 20.65 17.55 0.30
N SER A 23 21.88 17.23 0.71
CA SER A 23 22.94 16.82 -0.21
C SER A 23 22.75 15.39 -0.73
N ARG A 24 21.89 14.58 -0.09
CA ARG A 24 21.70 13.17 -0.40
C ARG A 24 20.22 12.81 -0.58
N TYR A 25 19.86 12.27 -1.75
CA TYR A 25 18.47 11.93 -2.10
C TYR A 25 17.46 13.06 -1.81
N LEU A 26 17.88 14.33 -1.93
CA LEU A 26 17.04 15.50 -1.66
C LEU A 26 16.45 15.50 -0.23
N GLY A 27 17.18 14.98 0.76
CA GLY A 27 16.72 14.83 2.15
C GLY A 27 15.94 13.55 2.45
N LYS A 28 15.65 12.72 1.43
CA LYS A 28 14.81 11.52 1.58
C LYS A 28 15.59 10.25 1.94
N GLY A 29 16.86 10.38 2.34
CA GLY A 29 17.66 9.26 2.83
C GLY A 29 17.03 8.59 4.07
N VAL A 30 17.41 7.34 4.33
CA VAL A 30 16.93 6.53 5.47
C VAL A 30 18.07 5.84 6.22
N GLN A 31 19.29 6.39 6.12
CA GLN A 31 20.47 5.80 6.77
C GLN A 31 20.31 5.75 8.29
N GLN A 32 19.67 6.75 8.90
CA GLN A 32 19.43 6.72 10.34
C GLN A 32 18.49 5.58 10.74
N ALA A 33 17.43 5.32 9.96
CA ALA A 33 16.53 4.18 10.21
C ALA A 33 17.26 2.83 10.06
N ILE A 34 18.12 2.70 9.04
CA ILE A 34 18.96 1.51 8.82
C ILE A 34 19.95 1.33 9.99
N LYS A 35 20.57 2.42 10.45
CA LYS A 35 21.47 2.42 11.61
C LYS A 35 20.74 1.95 12.87
N ASN A 36 19.54 2.45 13.12
CA ASN A 36 18.70 2.02 14.24
C ASN A 36 18.38 0.51 14.18
N ILE A 37 18.11 -0.03 12.99
CA ILE A 37 17.94 -1.47 12.81
C ILE A 37 19.21 -2.22 13.24
N ASN A 38 20.37 -1.87 12.67
CA ASN A 38 21.59 -2.64 12.81
C ASN A 38 22.20 -2.54 14.22
N GLU A 39 22.18 -1.35 14.81
CA GLU A 39 22.90 -1.06 16.05
C GLU A 39 22.03 -1.18 17.31
N ILE A 40 20.70 -1.01 17.19
CA ILE A 40 19.79 -0.96 18.35
C ILE A 40 18.84 -2.15 18.34
N ILE A 41 18.09 -2.34 17.26
CA ILE A 41 17.04 -3.36 17.20
C ILE A 41 17.65 -4.76 17.10
N ALA A 42 18.50 -5.01 16.09
CA ALA A 42 19.01 -6.34 15.79
C ALA A 42 19.71 -7.02 16.98
N PRO A 43 20.62 -6.37 17.74
CA PRO A 43 21.27 -7.00 18.89
C PRO A 43 20.31 -7.47 19.98
N LYS A 44 19.12 -6.86 20.09
CA LYS A 44 18.10 -7.22 21.09
C LYS A 44 17.20 -8.36 20.65
N LEU A 45 17.16 -8.67 19.36
CA LEU A 45 16.29 -9.72 18.81
C LEU A 45 17.02 -11.04 18.55
N ILE A 46 18.36 -11.04 18.54
CA ILE A 46 19.15 -12.27 18.36
C ILE A 46 18.83 -13.27 19.49
N GLY A 47 18.52 -14.51 19.11
CA GLY A 47 18.18 -15.59 20.03
C GLY A 47 16.70 -15.65 20.42
N LEU A 48 15.87 -14.68 20.00
CA LEU A 48 14.43 -14.75 20.21
C LEU A 48 13.75 -15.67 19.19
N ASP A 49 12.65 -16.30 19.60
CA ASP A 49 11.83 -17.10 18.71
C ASP A 49 10.99 -16.20 17.80
N CYS A 50 11.26 -16.25 16.50
CA CYS A 50 10.54 -15.49 15.48
C CYS A 50 9.03 -15.80 15.41
N ARG A 51 8.55 -16.86 16.08
CA ARG A 51 7.12 -17.18 16.19
C ARG A 51 6.41 -16.30 17.22
N GLU A 52 7.13 -15.64 18.12
CA GLU A 52 6.58 -14.75 19.16
C GLU A 52 6.31 -13.32 18.65
N GLN A 53 5.63 -13.16 17.51
CA GLN A 53 5.40 -11.86 16.83
C GLN A 53 4.97 -10.74 17.78
N LYS A 54 3.92 -10.97 18.58
CA LYS A 54 3.36 -9.96 19.51
C LYS A 54 4.40 -9.50 20.55
N LYS A 55 5.21 -10.41 21.07
CA LYS A 55 6.24 -10.10 22.07
C LYS A 55 7.34 -9.25 21.45
N ILE A 56 7.80 -9.61 20.27
CA ILE A 56 8.86 -8.88 19.57
C ILE A 56 8.39 -7.49 19.13
N ASP A 57 7.18 -7.38 18.58
CA ASP A 57 6.59 -6.08 18.23
C ASP A 57 6.41 -5.19 19.46
N ASN A 58 5.94 -5.73 20.59
CA ASN A 58 5.82 -4.99 21.83
C ASN A 58 7.19 -4.52 22.36
N MET A 59 8.22 -5.36 22.33
CA MET A 59 9.57 -4.98 22.73
C MET A 59 10.08 -3.82 21.86
N MET A 60 9.95 -3.91 20.53
CA MET A 60 10.40 -2.85 19.62
C MET A 60 9.66 -1.53 19.86
N VAL A 61 8.33 -1.56 20.02
CA VAL A 61 7.50 -0.37 20.14
C VAL A 61 7.55 0.24 21.54
N GLN A 62 7.41 -0.57 22.58
CA GLN A 62 7.20 -0.11 23.95
C GLN A 62 8.51 0.08 24.71
N GLU A 63 9.50 -0.79 24.49
CA GLU A 63 10.74 -0.82 25.28
C GLU A 63 11.90 -0.13 24.55
N LEU A 64 12.14 -0.48 23.26
CA LEU A 64 13.28 0.06 22.51
C LEU A 64 13.03 1.49 22.00
N ASP A 65 11.87 1.70 21.39
CA ASP A 65 11.45 3.01 20.91
C ASP A 65 10.84 3.86 22.04
N GLY A 66 9.73 3.40 22.62
CA GLY A 66 9.08 4.03 23.77
C GLY A 66 8.41 5.39 23.50
N SER A 67 8.45 5.90 22.27
CA SER A 67 7.95 7.24 21.94
C SER A 67 6.42 7.25 21.73
N LYS A 68 5.78 8.29 22.29
CA LYS A 68 4.32 8.47 22.26
C LYS A 68 3.94 9.89 21.84
N THR A 69 2.74 9.99 21.28
CA THR A 69 1.92 11.19 21.18
C THR A 69 0.67 11.01 22.03
N GLU A 70 -0.19 12.02 22.12
CA GLU A 70 -1.52 11.91 22.72
C GLU A 70 -2.42 10.85 22.03
N TRP A 71 -2.11 10.47 20.79
CA TRP A 71 -2.85 9.48 19.99
C TRP A 71 -2.27 8.06 20.04
N GLY A 72 -1.13 7.86 20.72
CA GLY A 72 -0.49 6.55 20.88
C GLY A 72 0.99 6.51 20.48
N TRP A 73 1.49 5.32 20.13
CA TRP A 73 2.91 5.07 19.87
C TRP A 73 3.38 5.67 18.54
N SER A 74 4.15 6.75 18.60
CA SER A 74 4.62 7.51 17.44
C SER A 74 5.79 6.85 16.71
N LYS A 75 6.60 6.04 17.40
CA LYS A 75 7.79 5.38 16.82
C LYS A 75 8.83 6.37 16.30
N SER A 76 8.87 7.58 16.86
CA SER A 76 9.70 8.69 16.40
C SER A 76 11.17 8.59 16.79
N LYS A 77 11.53 7.73 17.77
CA LYS A 77 12.93 7.55 18.18
C LYS A 77 13.67 6.62 17.23
N LEU A 78 13.09 5.46 16.90
CA LEU A 78 13.70 4.47 16.03
C LEU A 78 13.27 4.61 14.57
N GLY A 79 12.09 5.20 14.33
CA GLY A 79 11.44 5.26 13.03
C GLY A 79 10.45 4.12 12.85
N ALA A 80 9.22 4.43 12.48
CA ALA A 80 8.19 3.45 12.14
C ALA A 80 8.63 2.56 10.98
N ASN A 81 9.38 3.10 10.03
CA ASN A 81 9.99 2.37 8.92
C ASN A 81 11.07 1.37 9.36
N ALA A 82 11.85 1.69 10.41
CA ALA A 82 12.80 0.72 10.98
C ALA A 82 12.06 -0.46 11.65
N ILE A 83 11.08 -0.15 12.50
CA ILE A 83 10.31 -1.14 13.25
C ILE A 83 9.49 -2.04 12.31
N LEU A 84 8.78 -1.45 11.35
CA LEU A 84 7.92 -2.20 10.42
C LEU A 84 8.73 -3.15 9.52
N ALA A 85 9.93 -2.74 9.09
CA ALA A 85 10.80 -3.59 8.28
C ALA A 85 11.15 -4.90 9.00
N ILE A 86 11.48 -4.80 10.29
CA ILE A 86 11.81 -5.95 11.13
C ILE A 86 10.56 -6.76 11.48
N SER A 87 9.46 -6.10 11.87
CA SER A 87 8.18 -6.74 12.17
C SER A 87 7.70 -7.63 11.02
N MET A 88 7.72 -7.12 9.78
CA MET A 88 7.34 -7.89 8.58
C MET A 88 8.33 -9.00 8.23
N ALA A 89 9.63 -8.80 8.48
CA ALA A 89 10.64 -9.83 8.26
C ALA A 89 10.47 -11.00 9.24
N ILE A 90 10.18 -10.70 10.50
CA ILE A 90 9.88 -11.69 11.55
C ILE A 90 8.60 -12.45 11.21
N CYS A 91 7.56 -11.77 10.75
CA CYS A 91 6.33 -12.43 10.32
C CYS A 91 6.58 -13.49 9.23
N ARG A 92 7.44 -13.17 8.25
CA ARG A 92 7.85 -14.11 7.20
C ARG A 92 8.71 -15.26 7.73
N ALA A 93 9.63 -14.97 8.66
CA ALA A 93 10.43 -15.99 9.32
C ALA A 93 9.56 -16.94 10.16
N GLY A 94 8.60 -16.42 10.92
CA GLY A 94 7.63 -17.20 11.70
C GLY A 94 6.77 -18.10 10.82
N ALA A 95 6.30 -17.61 9.68
CA ALA A 95 5.58 -18.43 8.70
C ALA A 95 6.44 -19.60 8.18
N ALA A 96 7.70 -19.32 7.83
CA ALA A 96 8.66 -20.34 7.36
C ALA A 96 8.99 -21.36 8.47
N ALA A 97 9.21 -20.91 9.71
CA ALA A 97 9.45 -21.77 10.86
C ALA A 97 8.25 -22.68 11.16
N ASN A 98 7.02 -22.19 10.94
CA ASN A 98 5.79 -22.97 11.05
C ASN A 98 5.46 -23.79 9.80
N LYS A 99 6.33 -23.79 8.77
CA LYS A 99 6.13 -24.51 7.50
C LYS A 99 4.76 -24.24 6.87
N THR A 100 4.29 -22.99 6.96
CA THR A 100 3.00 -22.56 6.43
C THR A 100 3.17 -21.36 5.52
N SER A 101 2.19 -21.11 4.65
CA SER A 101 2.15 -19.91 3.83
C SER A 101 1.98 -18.66 4.69
N LEU A 102 2.58 -17.53 4.27
CA LEU A 102 2.49 -16.26 4.99
C LEU A 102 1.05 -15.84 5.34
N TYR A 103 0.10 -15.95 4.39
CA TYR A 103 -1.28 -15.53 4.63
C TYR A 103 -1.98 -16.38 5.70
N LYS A 104 -1.69 -17.69 5.78
CA LYS A 104 -2.19 -18.56 6.85
C LYS A 104 -1.56 -18.19 8.19
N TYR A 105 -0.27 -17.90 8.21
CA TYR A 105 0.41 -17.47 9.44
C TYR A 105 -0.15 -16.15 9.98
N VAL A 106 -0.39 -15.17 9.12
CA VAL A 106 -1.05 -13.91 9.48
C VAL A 106 -2.46 -14.16 10.02
N ALA A 107 -3.23 -15.05 9.39
CA ALA A 107 -4.55 -15.43 9.89
C ALA A 107 -4.49 -16.09 11.28
N GLN A 108 -3.51 -16.97 11.53
CA GLN A 108 -3.27 -17.56 12.86
C GLN A 108 -2.95 -16.49 13.90
N LEU A 109 -2.03 -15.57 13.60
CA LEU A 109 -1.67 -14.46 14.48
C LEU A 109 -2.87 -13.56 14.81
N ALA A 110 -3.77 -13.36 13.83
CA ALA A 110 -5.00 -12.58 14.00
C ALA A 110 -6.16 -13.36 14.65
N GLY A 111 -5.94 -14.62 15.06
CA GLY A 111 -6.98 -15.48 15.65
C GLY A 111 -8.11 -15.81 14.68
N LYS A 112 -7.83 -15.84 13.37
CA LYS A 112 -8.81 -16.12 12.31
C LYS A 112 -8.76 -17.60 11.90
N ASN A 113 -9.89 -18.09 11.41
CA ASN A 113 -9.99 -19.43 10.83
C ASN A 113 -9.06 -19.54 9.60
N THR A 114 -8.27 -20.62 9.52
CA THR A 114 -7.33 -20.87 8.42
C THR A 114 -7.77 -21.95 7.43
N GLU A 115 -8.86 -22.64 7.72
CA GLU A 115 -9.50 -23.62 6.82
C GLU A 115 -10.37 -22.92 5.76
N LYS A 116 -10.99 -21.81 6.12
CA LYS A 116 -11.82 -20.98 5.23
C LYS A 116 -11.24 -19.57 5.13
N MET A 117 -10.50 -19.34 4.05
CA MET A 117 -9.92 -18.03 3.72
C MET A 117 -10.82 -17.30 2.73
N ILE A 118 -10.83 -15.97 2.82
CA ILE A 118 -11.58 -15.09 1.93
C ILE A 118 -10.59 -14.37 1.02
N LEU A 119 -10.85 -14.40 -0.29
CA LEU A 119 -10.15 -13.54 -1.24
C LEU A 119 -10.88 -12.19 -1.31
N PRO A 120 -10.15 -11.05 -1.28
CA PRO A 120 -10.78 -9.74 -1.32
C PRO A 120 -11.31 -9.41 -2.72
N VAL A 121 -12.29 -8.52 -2.81
CA VAL A 121 -12.61 -7.86 -4.08
C VAL A 121 -11.53 -6.79 -4.31
N PRO A 122 -10.85 -6.78 -5.46
CA PRO A 122 -9.84 -5.77 -5.74
C PRO A 122 -10.49 -4.41 -6.01
N CYS A 123 -10.05 -3.37 -5.29
CA CYS A 123 -10.34 -1.99 -5.63
C CYS A 123 -9.19 -1.46 -6.49
N LEU A 124 -9.44 -1.28 -7.79
CA LEU A 124 -8.39 -0.99 -8.76
C LEU A 124 -8.43 0.49 -9.11
N ASN A 125 -7.40 1.25 -8.72
CA ASN A 125 -7.25 2.64 -9.14
C ASN A 125 -6.95 2.72 -10.64
N VAL A 126 -7.79 3.42 -11.40
CA VAL A 126 -7.71 3.48 -12.87
C VAL A 126 -7.67 4.89 -13.44
N ILE A 127 -8.02 5.91 -12.65
CA ILE A 127 -7.79 7.32 -12.97
C ILE A 127 -7.22 8.01 -11.73
N ASN A 128 -6.05 8.64 -11.90
CA ASN A 128 -5.39 9.42 -10.87
C ASN A 128 -5.72 10.91 -11.01
N GLY A 129 -5.95 11.54 -9.87
CA GLY A 129 -6.00 12.99 -9.69
C GLY A 129 -5.26 13.40 -8.41
N GLY A 130 -5.55 14.61 -7.93
CA GLY A 130 -5.01 15.14 -6.67
C GLY A 130 -3.49 15.11 -6.64
N SER A 131 -2.92 14.73 -5.49
CA SER A 131 -1.46 14.65 -5.31
C SER A 131 -0.78 13.54 -6.10
N HIS A 132 -1.55 12.60 -6.68
CA HIS A 132 -1.02 11.45 -7.43
C HIS A 132 -0.97 11.71 -8.94
N ALA A 133 -1.36 12.90 -9.42
CA ALA A 133 -1.30 13.27 -10.83
C ALA A 133 -1.05 14.77 -11.05
N GLY A 134 -0.32 15.10 -12.11
CA GLY A 134 -0.12 16.48 -12.58
C GLY A 134 -1.31 17.03 -13.38
N ASN A 135 -2.55 16.86 -12.90
CA ASN A 135 -3.77 17.34 -13.56
C ASN A 135 -4.62 18.22 -12.64
N LYS A 136 -5.76 18.71 -13.14
CA LYS A 136 -6.66 19.62 -12.43
C LYS A 136 -7.72 18.91 -11.58
N LEU A 137 -7.73 17.57 -11.59
CA LEU A 137 -8.76 16.78 -10.92
C LEU A 137 -8.51 16.77 -9.41
N SER A 138 -9.44 17.28 -8.60
CA SER A 138 -9.22 17.39 -7.14
C SER A 138 -9.34 16.06 -6.40
N PHE A 139 -10.16 15.13 -6.89
CA PHE A 139 -10.28 13.80 -6.31
C PHE A 139 -9.06 12.96 -6.68
N GLN A 140 -8.47 12.29 -5.68
CA GLN A 140 -7.18 11.61 -5.82
C GLN A 140 -7.28 10.31 -6.64
N GLU A 141 -8.33 9.52 -6.42
CA GLU A 141 -8.45 8.17 -6.95
C GLU A 141 -9.87 7.90 -7.44
N PHE A 142 -9.99 7.37 -8.65
CA PHE A 142 -11.23 6.79 -9.16
C PHE A 142 -10.98 5.32 -9.44
N MET A 143 -11.65 4.48 -8.65
CA MET A 143 -11.45 3.04 -8.67
C MET A 143 -12.61 2.31 -9.33
N ILE A 144 -12.30 1.16 -9.93
CA ILE A 144 -13.30 0.16 -10.30
C ILE A 144 -13.25 -1.01 -9.33
N VAL A 145 -14.43 -1.55 -9.01
CA VAL A 145 -14.62 -2.61 -8.02
C VAL A 145 -15.52 -3.70 -8.62
N PRO A 146 -14.95 -4.79 -9.17
CA PRO A 146 -15.70 -5.84 -9.89
C PRO A 146 -16.39 -6.82 -8.92
N VAL A 147 -17.44 -6.35 -8.24
CA VAL A 147 -18.16 -7.08 -7.18
C VAL A 147 -18.96 -8.29 -7.66
N GLY A 148 -19.35 -8.34 -8.94
CA GLY A 148 -20.09 -9.45 -9.56
C GLY A 148 -19.18 -10.49 -10.22
N ALA A 149 -17.86 -10.38 -10.07
CA ALA A 149 -16.93 -11.40 -10.54
C ALA A 149 -17.01 -12.68 -9.68
N PRO A 150 -17.06 -13.88 -10.29
CA PRO A 150 -17.23 -15.14 -9.54
C PRO A 150 -15.97 -15.61 -8.81
N SER A 151 -14.82 -14.98 -9.06
CA SER A 151 -13.55 -15.29 -8.39
C SER A 151 -12.60 -14.10 -8.46
N PHE A 152 -11.58 -14.08 -7.61
CA PHE A 152 -10.51 -13.07 -7.69
C PHE A 152 -9.83 -13.04 -9.06
N LYS A 153 -9.65 -14.21 -9.69
CA LYS A 153 -9.06 -14.31 -11.04
C LYS A 153 -9.92 -13.58 -12.07
N GLU A 154 -11.24 -13.78 -12.03
CA GLU A 154 -12.16 -13.08 -12.93
C GLU A 154 -12.26 -11.59 -12.57
N ALA A 155 -12.22 -11.24 -11.28
CA ALA A 155 -12.19 -9.84 -10.85
C ALA A 155 -10.99 -9.08 -11.44
N MET A 156 -9.81 -9.69 -11.41
CA MET A 156 -8.61 -9.13 -12.04
C MET A 156 -8.74 -9.05 -13.56
N ARG A 157 -9.32 -10.06 -14.21
CA ARG A 157 -9.59 -10.04 -15.65
C ARG A 157 -10.52 -8.89 -16.04
N TYR A 158 -11.65 -8.76 -15.35
CA TYR A 158 -12.64 -7.70 -15.59
C TYR A 158 -11.99 -6.33 -15.42
N GLY A 159 -11.26 -6.15 -14.33
CA GLY A 159 -10.52 -4.92 -14.06
C GLY A 159 -9.52 -4.56 -15.16
N ALA A 160 -8.72 -5.53 -15.63
CA ALA A 160 -7.74 -5.33 -16.68
C ALA A 160 -8.37 -4.98 -18.05
N GLU A 161 -9.44 -5.70 -18.42
CA GLU A 161 -10.19 -5.44 -19.66
C GLU A 161 -10.85 -4.05 -19.64
N VAL A 162 -11.43 -3.63 -18.50
CA VAL A 162 -11.93 -2.27 -18.31
C VAL A 162 -10.80 -1.24 -18.38
N TYR A 163 -9.66 -1.47 -17.74
CA TYR A 163 -8.51 -0.56 -17.76
C TYR A 163 -7.95 -0.36 -19.19
N HIS A 164 -7.81 -1.42 -19.98
CA HIS A 164 -7.36 -1.31 -21.37
C HIS A 164 -8.39 -0.66 -22.28
N THR A 165 -9.69 -0.90 -22.02
CA THR A 165 -10.77 -0.19 -22.71
C THR A 165 -10.73 1.30 -22.39
N LEU A 166 -10.61 1.65 -21.11
CA LEU A 166 -10.46 3.02 -20.62
C LEU A 166 -9.27 3.73 -21.27
N LYS A 167 -8.11 3.06 -21.36
CA LYS A 167 -6.93 3.60 -22.06
C LYS A 167 -7.26 4.03 -23.49
N SER A 168 -8.01 3.18 -24.20
CA SER A 168 -8.39 3.43 -25.59
C SER A 168 -9.37 4.59 -25.72
N GLU A 169 -10.32 4.72 -24.79
CA GLU A 169 -11.27 5.84 -24.78
C GLU A 169 -10.60 7.16 -24.38
N ILE A 170 -9.70 7.14 -23.39
CA ILE A 170 -8.87 8.30 -23.03
C ILE A 170 -8.04 8.74 -24.23
N LYS A 171 -7.35 7.81 -24.91
CA LYS A 171 -6.54 8.12 -26.09
C LYS A 171 -7.35 8.81 -27.18
N LYS A 172 -8.58 8.34 -27.43
CA LYS A 172 -9.46 8.91 -28.45
C LYS A 172 -9.94 10.31 -28.08
N LYS A 173 -10.29 10.53 -26.80
CA LYS A 173 -10.89 11.78 -26.34
C LYS A 173 -9.87 12.88 -26.03
N TYR A 174 -8.72 12.52 -25.45
CA TYR A 174 -7.73 13.47 -24.93
C TYR A 174 -6.34 13.34 -25.58
N GLY A 175 -6.17 12.39 -26.52
CA GLY A 175 -4.90 12.15 -27.18
C GLY A 175 -4.01 11.13 -26.45
N ILE A 176 -2.91 10.74 -27.11
CA ILE A 176 -2.00 9.69 -26.61
C ILE A 176 -1.32 10.07 -25.29
N ASP A 177 -0.96 11.34 -25.12
CA ASP A 177 -0.22 11.82 -23.95
C ASP A 177 -1.05 11.73 -22.66
N ALA A 178 -2.38 11.73 -22.78
CA ALA A 178 -3.30 11.54 -21.67
C ALA A 178 -3.36 10.08 -21.16
N THR A 179 -2.72 9.14 -21.85
CA THR A 179 -2.63 7.73 -21.44
C THR A 179 -1.37 7.39 -20.64
N ASN A 180 -0.58 8.40 -20.30
CA ASN A 180 0.44 8.27 -19.27
C ASN A 180 -0.21 7.98 -17.91
N VAL A 181 0.53 7.30 -17.03
CA VAL A 181 0.03 6.83 -15.75
C VAL A 181 0.61 7.65 -14.59
N GLY A 182 -0.17 7.80 -13.52
CA GLY A 182 0.28 8.37 -12.25
C GLY A 182 1.02 7.36 -11.38
N ASP A 183 1.28 7.74 -10.12
CA ASP A 183 2.11 6.97 -9.18
C ASP A 183 1.57 5.55 -8.90
N GLU A 184 0.26 5.34 -9.05
CA GLU A 184 -0.42 4.07 -8.76
C GLU A 184 -0.87 3.31 -10.02
N GLY A 185 -0.47 3.77 -11.22
CA GLY A 185 -0.74 3.07 -12.48
C GLY A 185 -2.09 3.41 -13.14
N GLY A 186 -2.96 4.19 -12.50
CA GLY A 186 -4.14 4.77 -13.16
C GLY A 186 -3.74 5.88 -14.15
N PHE A 187 -4.62 6.19 -15.10
CA PHE A 187 -4.36 7.24 -16.09
C PHE A 187 -4.51 8.64 -15.49
N ALA A 188 -3.76 9.60 -16.00
CA ALA A 188 -3.83 11.00 -15.56
C ALA A 188 -4.30 11.96 -16.69
N PRO A 189 -5.48 11.75 -17.29
CA PRO A 189 -6.00 12.67 -18.30
C PRO A 189 -6.27 14.04 -17.69
N ASN A 190 -6.28 15.08 -18.52
CA ASN A 190 -6.59 16.45 -18.10
C ASN A 190 -8.11 16.66 -17.92
N ILE A 191 -8.70 15.90 -17.00
CA ILE A 191 -10.12 15.98 -16.61
C ILE A 191 -10.27 17.05 -15.53
N LEU A 192 -11.32 17.87 -15.65
CA LEU A 192 -11.54 19.03 -14.77
C LEU A 192 -12.49 18.74 -13.60
N ASN A 193 -13.40 17.77 -13.75
CA ASN A 193 -14.41 17.48 -12.73
C ASN A 193 -14.65 15.97 -12.57
N ALA A 194 -15.16 15.59 -11.40
CA ALA A 194 -15.37 14.18 -11.06
C ALA A 194 -16.41 13.47 -11.93
N HIS A 195 -17.45 14.19 -12.37
CA HIS A 195 -18.49 13.61 -13.22
C HIS A 195 -17.92 13.12 -14.55
N GLU A 196 -17.05 13.90 -15.18
CA GLU A 196 -16.41 13.51 -16.44
C GLU A 196 -15.53 12.26 -16.29
N ALA A 197 -14.83 12.10 -15.15
CA ALA A 197 -14.08 10.88 -14.86
C ALA A 197 -15.01 9.67 -14.67
N LEU A 198 -16.12 9.85 -13.94
CA LEU A 198 -17.12 8.80 -13.72
C LEU A 198 -17.83 8.40 -15.03
N ASP A 199 -18.23 9.35 -15.86
CA ASP A 199 -18.88 9.09 -17.15
C ASP A 199 -17.97 8.27 -18.07
N LEU A 200 -16.68 8.63 -18.11
CA LEU A 200 -15.68 7.90 -18.90
C LEU A 200 -15.49 6.48 -18.38
N LEU A 201 -15.53 6.27 -17.06
CA LEU A 201 -15.45 4.95 -16.45
C LEU A 201 -16.69 4.11 -16.75
N VAL A 202 -17.89 4.66 -16.57
CA VAL A 202 -19.15 3.97 -16.88
C VAL A 202 -19.20 3.57 -18.35
N ALA A 203 -18.82 4.46 -19.27
CA ALA A 203 -18.73 4.15 -20.69
C ALA A 203 -17.72 3.03 -20.98
N SER A 204 -16.57 3.03 -20.30
CA SER A 204 -15.54 2.00 -20.46
C SER A 204 -15.96 0.64 -19.91
N ILE A 205 -16.63 0.62 -18.74
CA ILE A 205 -17.20 -0.60 -18.14
C ILE A 205 -18.25 -1.22 -19.06
N LYS A 206 -19.16 -0.39 -19.58
CA LYS A 206 -20.18 -0.82 -20.53
C LYS A 206 -19.56 -1.39 -21.81
N LYS A 207 -18.57 -0.71 -22.36
CA LYS A 207 -17.88 -1.12 -23.58
C LYS A 207 -17.07 -2.41 -23.41
N ALA A 208 -16.51 -2.64 -22.22
CA ALA A 208 -15.84 -3.89 -21.86
C ALA A 208 -16.83 -5.05 -21.60
N GLY A 209 -18.14 -4.80 -21.57
CA GLY A 209 -19.17 -5.83 -21.40
C GLY A 209 -19.51 -6.15 -19.93
N TYR A 210 -19.20 -5.25 -19.00
CA TYR A 210 -19.30 -5.50 -17.55
C TYR A 210 -20.32 -4.59 -16.81
N GLU A 211 -21.29 -3.99 -17.51
CA GLU A 211 -22.26 -3.03 -16.93
C GLU A 211 -23.01 -3.55 -15.69
N ASN A 212 -23.23 -4.86 -15.59
CA ASN A 212 -23.95 -5.51 -14.48
C ASN A 212 -23.06 -6.48 -13.68
N LYS A 213 -21.74 -6.29 -13.70
CA LYS A 213 -20.74 -7.22 -13.14
C LYS A 213 -19.80 -6.53 -12.16
#